data_AF-A0A1F6NX21-F1
#
_entry.id   AF-A0A1F6NX21-F1
#
_cell.length_a   1.000
_cell.length_b   1.000
_cell.length_c   1.000
_cell.angle_alpha   90.00
_cell.angle_beta   90.00
_cell.angle_gamma   90.00
#
_symmetry.space_group_name_H-M   'P 1'
#
loop_
_entity.id
_entity.type
_entity.pdbx_description
1 polymer ?
#
loop_
_entity_poly.entity_id
_entity_poly.type
_entity_poly.pdbx_seq_one_letter_code
_entity_poly.pdbx_strand_id
1 'polypeptide(L)'
;MKSPEMGMGSPEQKTPEQKQQMVTELGSLLHDEWRAPRKQEDGSFEPRIKKTKDEAWKAAHGAEEVDIANTSFAELPADWQGENRAAAEVAMNAVFQAAENGRALDESFVEEASATIHDKWLERNGEWAPAEQKKPFGELSEEEKEKDRVQVRKAIGIFEARK
;
A
#
# COMPACT_ATOMS: atom_id res chain seq x y z
N MET A 1 -12.50 -17.07 -49.50
CA MET A 1 -12.22 -17.51 -48.12
C MET A 1 -11.82 -16.28 -47.34
N LYS A 2 -12.65 -15.81 -46.41
CA LYS A 2 -12.29 -14.76 -45.45
C LYS A 2 -11.92 -15.47 -44.16
N SER A 3 -10.68 -15.32 -43.71
CA SER A 3 -10.27 -15.75 -42.38
C SER A 3 -11.03 -14.91 -41.34
N PRO A 4 -11.54 -15.49 -40.26
CA PRO A 4 -11.99 -14.71 -39.12
C PRO A 4 -10.75 -14.23 -38.36
N GLU A 5 -10.64 -12.91 -38.19
CA GLU A 5 -9.72 -12.33 -37.22
C GLU A 5 -10.09 -12.87 -35.84
N MET A 6 -9.17 -13.64 -35.26
CA MET A 6 -9.21 -14.05 -33.87
C MET A 6 -9.10 -12.79 -33.04
N GLY A 7 -10.20 -12.37 -32.41
CA GLY A 7 -10.21 -11.28 -31.45
C GLY A 7 -9.16 -11.56 -30.37
N MET A 8 -8.14 -10.72 -30.31
CA MET A 8 -7.27 -10.62 -29.16
C MET A 8 -8.18 -10.23 -27.98
N GLY A 9 -8.44 -11.19 -27.09
CA GLY A 9 -9.22 -10.91 -25.89
C GLY A 9 -8.55 -9.76 -25.13
N SER A 10 -9.31 -8.70 -24.84
CA SER A 10 -8.87 -7.68 -23.89
C SER A 10 -8.38 -8.36 -22.61
N PRO A 11 -7.32 -7.84 -21.95
CA PRO A 11 -6.94 -8.31 -20.63
C PRO A 11 -8.19 -8.32 -19.73
N GLU A 12 -8.47 -9.44 -19.07
CA GLU A 12 -9.65 -9.58 -18.22
C GLU A 12 -9.60 -8.50 -17.12
N GLN A 13 -10.45 -7.48 -17.25
CA GLN A 13 -10.48 -6.33 -16.35
C GLN A 13 -10.88 -6.80 -14.94
N LYS A 14 -10.09 -6.42 -13.93
CA LYS A 14 -10.39 -6.79 -12.53
C LYS A 14 -11.67 -6.12 -12.06
N THR A 15 -12.55 -6.87 -11.40
CA THR A 15 -13.77 -6.32 -10.80
C THR A 15 -13.43 -5.38 -9.64
N PRO A 16 -14.35 -4.47 -9.24
CA PRO A 16 -14.15 -3.62 -8.07
C PRO A 16 -13.82 -4.42 -6.80
N GLU A 17 -14.44 -5.58 -6.59
CA GLU A 17 -14.21 -6.44 -5.44
C GLU A 17 -12.80 -7.05 -5.46
N GLN A 18 -12.34 -7.51 -6.64
CA GLN A 18 -10.98 -8.02 -6.80
C GLN A 18 -9.94 -6.91 -6.55
N LYS A 19 -10.17 -5.71 -7.09
CA LYS A 19 -9.31 -4.55 -6.86
C LYS A 19 -9.23 -4.23 -5.36
N GLN A 20 -10.37 -4.22 -4.68
CA GLN A 20 -10.42 -3.95 -3.23
C GLN A 20 -9.70 -5.03 -2.42
N GLN A 21 -9.83 -6.30 -2.77
CA GLN A 21 -9.11 -7.40 -2.11
C GLN A 21 -7.59 -7.21 -2.21
N MET A 22 -7.10 -6.83 -3.40
CA MET A 22 -5.66 -6.61 -3.64
C MET A 22 -5.14 -5.37 -2.89
N VAL A 23 -5.94 -4.31 -2.80
CA VAL A 23 -5.64 -3.14 -1.95
C VAL A 23 -5.52 -3.54 -0.49
N THR A 24 -6.48 -4.31 0.03
CA THR A 24 -6.46 -4.78 1.42
C THR A 24 -5.24 -5.66 1.71
N GLU A 25 -4.90 -6.56 0.80
CA GLU A 25 -3.71 -7.41 0.90
C GLU A 25 -2.42 -6.60 0.91
N LEU A 26 -2.29 -5.61 0.02
CA LEU A 26 -1.13 -4.72 0.04
C LEU A 26 -1.07 -3.93 1.35
N GLY A 27 -2.18 -3.36 1.81
CA GLY A 27 -2.25 -2.63 3.08
C GLY A 27 -1.79 -3.50 4.27
N SER A 28 -2.18 -4.78 4.28
CA SER A 28 -1.71 -5.75 5.27
C SER A 28 -0.20 -6.00 5.19
N LEU A 29 0.35 -6.16 3.98
CA LEU A 29 1.79 -6.35 3.79
C LEU A 29 2.59 -5.11 4.20
N LEU A 30 2.09 -3.91 3.91
CA LEU A 30 2.73 -2.66 4.33
C LEU A 30 2.74 -2.51 5.86
N HIS A 31 1.66 -2.94 6.52
CA HIS A 31 1.62 -3.02 7.98
C HIS A 31 2.68 -4.00 8.53
N ASP A 32 2.80 -5.17 7.93
CA ASP A 32 3.78 -6.17 8.32
C ASP A 32 5.23 -5.67 8.18
N GLU A 33 5.55 -4.98 7.08
CA GLU A 33 6.85 -4.34 6.87
C GLU A 33 7.13 -3.25 7.92
N TRP A 34 6.13 -2.41 8.22
CA TRP A 34 6.27 -1.36 9.23
C TRP A 34 6.59 -1.92 10.62
N ARG A 35 5.98 -3.05 11.00
CA ARG A 35 6.26 -3.69 12.30
C ARG A 35 7.46 -4.63 12.28
N ALA A 36 7.94 -5.09 11.12
CA ALA A 36 9.01 -6.08 11.02
C ALA A 36 10.27 -5.75 11.85
N PRO A 37 10.79 -4.50 11.88
CA PRO A 37 11.95 -4.15 12.70
C PRO A 37 11.73 -4.28 14.22
N ARG A 38 10.48 -4.40 14.66
CA ARG A 38 10.08 -4.54 16.07
C ARG A 38 9.99 -6.00 16.52
N LYS A 39 10.19 -6.96 15.61
CA LYS A 39 9.97 -8.37 15.92
C LYS A 39 10.93 -8.86 17.00
N GLN A 40 10.39 -9.52 18.00
CA GLN A 40 11.11 -10.10 19.14
C GLN A 40 11.43 -11.58 18.89
N GLU A 41 12.31 -12.15 19.71
CA GLU A 41 12.71 -13.56 19.62
C GLU A 41 11.54 -14.54 19.81
N ASP A 42 10.54 -14.15 20.61
CA ASP A 42 9.33 -14.94 20.87
C ASP A 42 8.28 -14.86 19.74
N GLY A 43 8.56 -14.07 18.70
CA GLY A 43 7.67 -13.87 17.55
C GLY A 43 6.65 -12.75 17.72
N SER A 44 6.55 -12.13 18.90
CA SER A 44 5.78 -10.90 19.11
C SER A 44 6.52 -9.68 18.53
N PHE A 45 5.93 -8.50 18.64
CA PHE A 45 6.56 -7.23 18.30
C PHE A 45 6.73 -6.36 19.55
N GLU A 46 7.74 -5.51 19.59
CA GLU A 46 7.87 -4.47 20.61
C GLU A 46 6.59 -3.60 20.60
N PRO A 47 5.81 -3.60 21.70
CA PRO A 47 4.50 -2.96 21.75
C PRO A 47 4.53 -1.48 21.38
N ARG A 48 3.49 -1.05 20.67
CA ARG A 48 3.27 0.37 20.37
C ARG A 48 1.83 0.73 20.69
N ILE A 49 1.60 1.03 21.97
CA ILE A 49 0.28 1.38 22.47
C ILE A 49 -0.12 2.77 21.96
N LYS A 50 -1.31 2.85 21.36
CA LYS A 50 -1.87 4.07 20.80
C LYS A 50 -3.36 4.19 21.13
N LYS A 51 -3.80 5.42 21.41
CA LYS A 51 -5.22 5.76 21.47
C LYS A 51 -5.84 5.66 20.07
N THR A 52 -7.09 5.22 20.00
CA THR A 52 -7.87 5.23 18.76
C THR A 52 -9.04 6.22 18.84
N LYS A 53 -9.44 6.72 17.67
CA LYS A 53 -10.67 7.51 17.47
C LYS A 53 -11.84 6.67 16.93
N ASP A 54 -11.64 5.38 16.70
CA ASP A 54 -12.64 4.48 16.14
C ASP A 54 -13.63 4.00 17.21
N GLU A 55 -14.78 4.66 17.30
CA GLU A 55 -15.83 4.34 18.29
C GLU A 55 -16.42 2.93 18.11
N ALA A 56 -16.49 2.42 16.88
CA ALA A 56 -17.00 1.08 16.62
C ALA A 56 -16.02 0.03 17.13
N TRP A 57 -14.71 0.23 16.87
CA TRP A 57 -13.67 -0.63 17.40
C TRP A 57 -13.63 -0.59 18.94
N LYS A 58 -13.73 0.60 19.55
CA LYS A 58 -13.80 0.76 21.02
C LYS A 58 -14.97 -0.01 21.62
N ALA A 59 -16.16 0.10 21.03
CA ALA A 59 -17.35 -0.59 21.49
C ALA A 59 -17.20 -2.12 21.38
N ALA A 60 -16.58 -2.62 20.32
CA ALA A 60 -16.36 -4.05 20.11
C ALA A 60 -15.31 -4.66 21.06
N HIS A 61 -14.29 -3.89 21.44
CA HIS A 61 -13.15 -4.37 22.24
C HIS A 61 -13.19 -3.96 23.71
N GLY A 62 -14.02 -2.98 24.07
CA GLY A 62 -14.08 -2.41 25.42
C GLY A 62 -12.79 -1.68 25.82
N ALA A 63 -12.05 -1.13 24.86
CA ALA A 63 -10.75 -0.49 25.06
C ALA A 63 -10.61 0.80 24.24
N GLU A 64 -9.92 1.81 24.79
CA GLU A 64 -9.61 3.07 24.09
C GLU A 64 -8.23 3.09 23.44
N GLU A 65 -7.40 2.10 23.75
CA GLU A 65 -6.03 1.97 23.29
C GLU A 65 -5.82 0.60 22.65
N VAL A 66 -4.96 0.57 21.63
CA VAL A 66 -4.59 -0.62 20.87
C VAL A 66 -3.07 -0.73 20.79
N ASP A 67 -2.53 -1.95 20.87
CA ASP A 67 -1.14 -2.22 20.51
C ASP A 67 -1.03 -2.39 19.00
N ILE A 68 -0.74 -1.29 18.29
CA ILE A 68 -0.75 -1.32 16.83
C ILE A 68 0.35 -2.21 16.24
N ALA A 69 1.40 -2.57 17.00
CA ALA A 69 2.44 -3.49 16.51
C ALA A 69 1.99 -4.96 16.60
N ASN A 70 1.28 -5.33 17.67
CA ASN A 70 0.82 -6.70 17.90
C ASN A 70 -0.60 -6.98 17.38
N THR A 71 -1.32 -5.97 16.91
CA THR A 71 -2.61 -6.14 16.21
C THR A 71 -2.41 -6.32 14.71
N SER A 72 -3.10 -7.30 14.11
CA SER A 72 -3.08 -7.52 12.66
C SER A 72 -3.77 -6.39 11.92
N PHE A 73 -3.42 -6.16 10.65
CA PHE A 73 -4.01 -5.07 9.86
C PHE A 73 -5.55 -5.13 9.80
N ALA A 74 -6.11 -6.33 9.67
CA ALA A 74 -7.57 -6.53 9.61
C ALA A 74 -8.27 -6.16 10.92
N GLU A 75 -7.60 -6.35 12.06
CA GLU A 75 -8.13 -6.11 13.40
C GLU A 75 -7.76 -4.72 13.96
N LEU A 76 -6.97 -3.93 13.23
CA LEU A 76 -6.63 -2.58 13.63
C LEU A 76 -7.86 -1.67 13.59
N PRO A 77 -7.96 -0.68 14.48
CA PRO A 77 -8.90 0.42 14.31
C PRO A 77 -8.73 1.14 12.97
N ALA A 78 -9.81 1.68 12.41
CA ALA A 78 -9.78 2.30 11.08
C ALA A 78 -8.78 3.46 10.97
N ASP A 79 -8.59 4.24 12.04
CA ASP A 79 -7.62 5.34 12.07
C ASP A 79 -6.16 4.84 12.03
N TRP A 80 -5.90 3.63 12.54
CA TRP A 80 -4.57 3.00 12.48
C TRP A 80 -4.34 2.14 11.24
N GLN A 81 -5.40 1.76 10.50
CA GLN A 81 -5.26 1.20 9.16
C GLN A 81 -4.97 2.26 8.09
N GLY A 82 -5.32 3.53 8.35
CA GLY A 82 -5.44 4.59 7.36
C GLY A 82 -4.23 4.79 6.46
N GLU A 83 -3.03 4.92 7.03
CA GLU A 83 -1.82 5.21 6.22
C GLU A 83 -1.43 4.06 5.30
N ASN A 84 -1.42 2.82 5.81
CA ASN A 84 -1.09 1.64 5.00
C ASN A 84 -2.15 1.40 3.92
N ARG A 85 -3.44 1.63 4.24
CA ARG A 85 -4.53 1.55 3.25
C ARG A 85 -4.37 2.61 2.16
N ALA A 86 -4.15 3.87 2.52
CA ALA A 86 -4.01 4.96 1.57
C ALA A 86 -2.81 4.75 0.64
N ALA A 87 -1.69 4.29 1.17
CA ALA A 87 -0.51 3.95 0.37
C ALA A 87 -0.80 2.78 -0.59
N ALA A 88 -1.46 1.73 -0.10
CA ALA A 88 -1.87 0.59 -0.91
C ALA A 88 -2.84 0.96 -2.04
N GLU A 89 -3.82 1.84 -1.76
CA GLU A 89 -4.76 2.35 -2.75
C GLU A 89 -4.04 3.09 -3.88
N VAL A 90 -3.09 3.97 -3.56
CA VAL A 90 -2.33 4.71 -4.58
C VAL A 90 -1.50 3.74 -5.44
N ALA A 91 -0.76 2.83 -4.79
CA ALA A 91 0.11 1.89 -5.50
C ALA A 91 -0.67 0.92 -6.40
N MET A 92 -1.74 0.30 -5.89
CA MET A 92 -2.56 -0.63 -6.67
C MET A 92 -3.29 0.08 -7.81
N ASN A 93 -3.81 1.29 -7.58
CA ASN A 93 -4.48 2.05 -8.63
C ASN A 93 -3.52 2.42 -9.77
N ALA A 94 -2.27 2.78 -9.46
CA ALA A 94 -1.25 3.01 -10.48
C ALA A 94 -0.98 1.75 -11.32
N VAL A 95 -0.89 0.58 -10.68
CA VAL A 95 -0.70 -0.71 -11.37
C VAL A 95 -1.91 -1.07 -12.24
N PHE A 96 -3.14 -0.91 -11.73
CA PHE A 96 -4.36 -1.19 -12.51
C PHE A 96 -4.44 -0.29 -13.73
N GLN A 97 -4.20 1.01 -13.57
CA GLN A 97 -4.21 1.97 -14.67
C GLN A 97 -3.12 1.67 -15.71
N ALA A 98 -1.92 1.32 -15.28
CA ALA A 98 -0.85 0.93 -16.19
C ALA A 98 -1.24 -0.31 -17.00
N ALA A 99 -1.75 -1.35 -16.34
CA ALA A 99 -2.16 -2.59 -16.99
C ALA A 99 -3.33 -2.37 -17.97
N GLU A 100 -4.36 -1.60 -17.58
CA GLU A 100 -5.52 -1.26 -18.42
C GLU A 100 -5.12 -0.48 -19.68
N ASN A 101 -4.06 0.33 -19.59
CA ASN A 101 -3.50 1.09 -20.71
C ASN A 101 -2.41 0.35 -21.49
N GLY A 102 -2.11 -0.91 -21.15
CA GLY A 102 -1.05 -1.69 -21.80
C GLY A 102 0.36 -1.18 -21.53
N ARG A 103 0.56 -0.37 -20.48
CA ARG A 103 1.88 0.10 -20.04
C ARG A 103 2.63 -1.03 -19.33
N ALA A 104 3.91 -1.18 -19.67
CA ALA A 104 4.80 -2.12 -18.99
C ALA A 104 5.02 -1.73 -17.53
N LEU A 105 4.99 -2.71 -16.63
CA LEU A 105 5.27 -2.55 -15.19
C LEU A 105 6.78 -2.72 -14.92
N ASP A 106 7.61 -1.96 -15.62
CA ASP A 106 9.07 -2.00 -15.53
C ASP A 106 9.63 -0.97 -14.52
N GLU A 107 10.96 -0.87 -14.40
CA GLU A 107 11.59 0.08 -13.46
C GLU A 107 11.24 1.55 -13.75
N SER A 108 10.90 1.92 -15.00
CA SER A 108 10.44 3.28 -15.30
C SER A 108 9.06 3.55 -14.70
N PHE A 109 8.17 2.56 -14.77
CA PHE A 109 6.88 2.61 -14.10
C PHE A 109 7.04 2.63 -12.58
N VAL A 110 7.96 1.81 -12.04
CA VAL A 110 8.26 1.81 -10.60
C VAL A 110 8.64 3.20 -10.13
N GLU A 111 9.53 3.90 -10.83
CA GLU A 111 9.93 5.25 -10.42
C GLU A 111 8.82 6.29 -10.50
N GLU A 112 8.05 6.31 -11.58
CA GLU A 112 6.94 7.27 -11.73
C GLU A 112 5.82 7.03 -10.71
N ALA A 113 5.48 5.76 -10.46
CA ALA A 113 4.49 5.40 -9.46
C ALA A 113 4.99 5.72 -8.04
N SER A 114 6.29 5.53 -7.77
CA SER A 114 6.89 5.88 -6.47
C SER A 114 6.84 7.38 -6.19
N ALA A 115 7.15 8.21 -7.20
CA ALA A 115 6.99 9.65 -7.08
C ALA A 115 5.54 10.05 -6.77
N THR A 116 4.57 9.40 -7.42
CA THR A 116 3.14 9.64 -7.15
C THR A 116 2.76 9.24 -5.72
N ILE A 117 3.25 8.10 -5.22
CA ILE A 117 3.04 7.65 -3.84
C ILE A 117 3.60 8.69 -2.86
N HIS A 118 4.81 9.18 -3.09
CA HIS A 118 5.46 10.18 -2.25
C HIS A 118 4.66 11.48 -2.19
N ASP A 119 4.24 12.01 -3.34
CA ASP A 119 3.42 13.22 -3.41
C ASP A 119 2.10 13.03 -2.63
N LYS A 120 1.43 11.88 -2.81
CA LYS A 120 0.21 11.56 -2.08
C LYS A 120 0.43 11.38 -0.57
N TRP A 121 1.58 10.84 -0.17
CA TRP A 121 1.95 10.76 1.23
C TRP A 121 2.18 12.15 1.83
N LEU A 122 2.86 13.06 1.11
CA LEU A 122 3.05 14.45 1.55
C LEU A 122 1.75 15.25 1.60
N GLU A 123 0.78 15.00 0.72
CA GLU A 123 -0.55 15.62 0.83
C GLU A 123 -1.23 15.35 2.19
N ARG A 124 -0.98 14.18 2.79
CA ARG A 124 -1.55 13.77 4.09
C ARG A 124 -0.66 14.12 5.28
N ASN A 125 0.65 13.96 5.11
CA ASN A 125 1.62 13.94 6.21
C ASN A 125 2.60 15.12 6.18
N GLY A 126 2.54 15.94 5.14
CA GLY A 126 3.49 17.01 4.87
C GLY A 126 3.57 18.07 5.96
N GLU A 127 2.56 18.26 6.81
CA GLU A 127 2.66 19.20 7.94
C GLU A 127 3.76 18.77 8.92
N TRP A 128 3.76 17.49 9.30
CA TRP A 128 4.62 16.93 10.33
C TRP A 128 5.81 16.12 9.81
N ALA A 129 5.85 15.83 8.50
CA ALA A 129 6.94 15.09 7.88
C ALA A 129 8.33 15.71 8.17
N PRO A 130 9.37 14.88 8.43
CA PRO A 130 10.75 15.31 8.51
C PRO A 130 11.19 16.12 7.28
N ALA A 131 12.12 17.06 7.47
CA ALA A 131 12.60 17.91 6.39
C ALA A 131 13.24 17.13 5.23
N GLU A 132 13.90 16.00 5.51
CA GLU A 132 14.43 15.12 4.46
C GLU A 132 13.34 14.49 3.59
N GLN A 133 12.18 14.19 4.14
CA GLN A 133 11.05 13.56 3.45
C GLN A 133 10.14 14.59 2.76
N LYS A 134 10.20 15.87 3.17
CA LYS A 134 9.46 16.97 2.54
C LYS A 134 9.96 17.36 1.15
N LYS A 135 11.10 16.83 0.73
CA LYS A 135 11.67 17.13 -0.58
C LYS A 135 10.85 16.46 -1.69
N PRO A 136 10.86 17.01 -2.92
CA PRO A 136 10.36 16.30 -4.09
C PRO A 136 11.03 14.92 -4.20
N PHE A 137 10.31 13.93 -4.72
CA PHE A 137 10.80 12.55 -4.82
C PHE A 137 12.21 12.46 -5.45
N GLY A 138 12.46 13.21 -6.53
CA GLY A 138 13.76 13.23 -7.22
C GLY A 138 14.94 13.70 -6.37
N GLU A 139 14.69 14.44 -5.28
CA GLU A 139 15.67 15.02 -4.36
C GLU A 139 15.83 14.24 -3.04
N LEU A 140 15.04 13.17 -2.85
CA LEU A 140 15.18 12.25 -1.72
C LEU A 140 16.50 11.48 -1.79
N SER A 141 16.94 10.98 -0.64
CA SER A 141 18.00 9.96 -0.61
C SER A 141 17.48 8.68 -1.26
N GLU A 142 18.39 7.84 -1.76
CA GLU A 142 17.99 6.55 -2.33
C GLU A 142 17.33 5.62 -1.31
N GLU A 143 17.67 5.75 -0.02
CA GLU A 143 17.00 5.02 1.05
C GLU A 143 15.53 5.44 1.21
N GLU A 144 15.23 6.75 1.17
CA GLU A 144 13.85 7.22 1.25
C GLU A 144 13.07 6.85 -0.02
N LYS A 145 13.65 6.99 -1.22
CA LYS A 145 12.98 6.55 -2.46
C LYS A 145 12.68 5.07 -2.45
N GLU A 146 13.60 4.25 -1.95
CA GLU A 146 13.42 2.80 -1.94
C GLU A 146 12.20 2.38 -1.09
N LYS A 147 11.84 3.15 -0.05
CA LYS A 147 10.62 2.91 0.72
C LYS A 147 9.36 3.03 -0.14
N ASP A 148 9.30 3.95 -1.10
CA ASP A 148 8.17 4.06 -2.03
C ASP A 148 8.24 3.00 -3.13
N ARG A 149 9.43 2.76 -3.70
CA ARG A 149 9.64 1.74 -4.75
C ARG A 149 9.24 0.35 -4.29
N VAL A 150 9.56 -0.02 -3.04
CA VAL A 150 9.17 -1.30 -2.46
C VAL A 150 7.64 -1.48 -2.44
N GLN A 151 6.88 -0.41 -2.16
CA GLN A 151 5.41 -0.47 -2.16
C GLN A 151 4.88 -0.75 -3.57
N VAL A 152 5.43 -0.08 -4.59
CA VAL A 152 5.07 -0.32 -6.00
C VAL A 152 5.43 -1.74 -6.42
N ARG A 153 6.65 -2.21 -6.12
CA ARG A 153 7.09 -3.56 -6.49
C ARG A 153 6.21 -4.64 -5.84
N LYS A 154 5.78 -4.44 -4.59
CA LYS A 154 4.80 -5.34 -3.93
C LYS A 154 3.43 -5.30 -4.61
N ALA A 155 2.95 -4.11 -4.98
CA ALA A 155 1.70 -3.94 -5.73
C ALA A 155 1.74 -4.70 -7.07
N ILE A 156 2.86 -4.58 -7.81
CA ILE A 156 3.11 -5.34 -9.03
C ILE A 156 3.04 -6.85 -8.73
N GLY A 157 3.76 -7.33 -7.73
CA GLY A 157 3.75 -8.75 -7.36
C GLY A 157 2.34 -9.30 -7.05
N ILE A 158 1.52 -8.53 -6.31
CA ILE A 158 0.12 -8.88 -6.02
C ILE A 158 -0.72 -8.96 -7.30
N PHE A 159 -0.50 -8.01 -8.22
CA PHE A 159 -1.18 -7.98 -9.51
C PHE A 159 -0.80 -9.15 -10.42
N GLU A 160 0.49 -9.43 -10.52
CA GLU A 160 1.00 -10.49 -11.39
C GLU A 160 0.65 -11.90 -10.89
N ALA A 161 0.54 -12.09 -9.58
CA ALA A 161 0.07 -13.35 -8.99
C ALA A 161 -1.39 -13.70 -9.35
N ARG A 162 -2.13 -12.76 -9.95
CA ARG A 162 -3.55 -12.88 -10.31
C ARG A 162 -3.80 -12.60 -11.80
N LYS A 163 -2.77 -12.55 -12.64
CA LYS A 163 -2.90 -12.38 -14.09
C LYS A 163 -3.56 -13.58 -14.75
#